data_AF-A0A0L7K2P4-F1
#
_entry.id   AF-A0A0L7K2P4-F1
#
_cell.length_a   1.000
_cell.length_b   1.000
_cell.length_c   1.000
_cell.angle_alpha   90.00
_cell.angle_beta   90.00
_cell.angle_gamma   90.00
#
_symmetry.space_group_name_H-M   'P 1'
#
loop_
_entity.id
_entity.type
_entity.pdbx_description
1 polymer ?
#
loop_
_entity_poly.entity_id
_entity_poly.type
_entity_poly.pdbx_seq_one_letter_code
_entity_poly.pdbx_strand_id
1 'polypeptide(L)'
;MMLAYWEPGSDMSYEQAVYCATAVIMMSLVIAFLNHHGTYSTQQFGMKVMRMSSGALAQTTAGQVVNLLSNDVNRFDYAFIYTHFIWLLPLQVIIVCYLIYIKIGYAAIVGVIGIVLQTIPVQ
;
A
#
# COMPACT_ATOMS: atom_id res chain seq x y z
N MET A 1 2.55 -18.43 -13.48
CA MET A 1 2.08 -19.71 -12.91
C MET A 1 0.78 -20.14 -13.57
N MET A 2 -0.33 -19.39 -13.49
CA MET A 2 -1.54 -19.71 -14.27
C MET A 2 -1.38 -19.53 -15.80
N LEU A 3 -0.57 -18.55 -16.23
CA LEU A 3 -0.26 -18.32 -17.66
C LEU A 3 0.47 -19.50 -18.33
N ALA A 4 1.16 -20.33 -17.55
CA ALA A 4 1.84 -21.51 -18.06
C ALA A 4 0.85 -22.53 -18.64
N TYR A 5 -0.41 -22.56 -18.15
CA TYR A 5 -1.45 -23.46 -18.68
C TYR A 5 -1.66 -23.28 -20.19
N TRP A 6 -1.50 -22.04 -20.67
CA TRP A 6 -1.74 -21.67 -22.06
C TRP A 6 -0.46 -21.70 -22.91
N GLU A 7 0.68 -22.08 -22.35
CA GLU A 7 1.93 -22.23 -23.09
C GLU A 7 1.96 -23.55 -23.88
N PRO A 8 2.33 -23.54 -25.17
CA PRO A 8 2.44 -24.77 -25.95
C PRO A 8 3.48 -25.72 -25.32
N GLY A 9 3.05 -26.91 -24.91
CA GLY A 9 3.91 -27.90 -24.25
C GLY A 9 3.97 -27.83 -22.72
N SER A 10 3.04 -27.12 -22.08
CA SER A 10 2.93 -27.11 -20.61
C SER A 10 2.44 -28.46 -20.05
N ASP A 11 3.16 -28.98 -19.05
CA ASP A 11 2.77 -30.16 -18.25
C ASP A 11 1.68 -29.87 -17.20
N MET A 12 1.15 -28.63 -17.14
CA MET A 12 0.23 -28.23 -16.09
C MET A 12 -1.19 -28.77 -16.33
N SER A 13 -1.66 -29.60 -15.40
CA SER A 13 -3.00 -30.19 -15.45
C SER A 13 -4.11 -29.18 -15.12
N TYR A 14 -5.33 -29.45 -15.60
CA TYR A 14 -6.52 -28.64 -15.31
C TYR A 14 -6.74 -28.43 -13.81
N GLU A 15 -6.55 -29.48 -12.99
CA GLU A 15 -6.71 -29.35 -11.54
C GLU A 15 -5.70 -28.38 -10.92
N GLN A 16 -4.43 -28.42 -11.36
CA GLN A 16 -3.39 -27.50 -10.89
C GLN A 16 -3.71 -26.05 -11.28
N ALA A 17 -4.25 -25.84 -12.49
CA ALA A 17 -4.71 -24.52 -12.93
C ALA A 17 -5.87 -24.00 -12.07
N VAL A 18 -6.84 -24.86 -11.73
CA VAL A 18 -7.96 -24.52 -10.85
C VAL A 18 -7.47 -24.19 -9.43
N TYR A 19 -6.54 -24.98 -8.86
CA TYR A 19 -5.93 -24.67 -7.56
C TYR A 19 -5.20 -23.34 -7.55
N CYS A 20 -4.46 -23.01 -8.62
CA CYS A 20 -3.83 -21.70 -8.75
C CYS A 20 -4.85 -20.56 -8.79
N ALA A 21 -5.95 -20.73 -9.56
CA ALA A 21 -6.99 -19.72 -9.68
C ALA A 21 -7.74 -19.49 -8.37
N THR A 22 -8.12 -20.56 -7.67
CA THR A 22 -8.80 -20.45 -6.36
C THR A 22 -7.88 -19.84 -5.30
N ALA A 23 -6.60 -20.20 -5.29
CA ALA A 23 -5.61 -19.59 -4.40
C ALA A 23 -5.46 -18.09 -4.63
N VAL A 24 -5.43 -17.64 -5.90
CA VAL A 24 -5.38 -16.20 -6.22
C VAL A 24 -6.63 -15.49 -5.72
N ILE A 25 -7.82 -16.01 -5.99
CA ILE A 25 -9.09 -15.42 -5.55
C ILE A 25 -9.14 -15.33 -4.02
N MET A 26 -8.81 -16.42 -3.33
CA MET A 26 -8.77 -16.47 -1.87
C MET A 26 -7.77 -15.46 -1.30
N MET A 27 -6.57 -15.39 -1.88
CA MET A 27 -5.56 -14.41 -1.47
C MET A 27 -6.04 -12.98 -1.68
N SER A 28 -6.69 -12.69 -2.81
CA SER A 28 -7.28 -11.37 -3.07
C SER A 28 -8.35 -10.99 -2.04
N LEU A 29 -9.21 -11.94 -1.63
CA LEU A 29 -10.21 -11.71 -0.59
C LEU A 29 -9.58 -11.44 0.78
N VAL A 30 -8.56 -12.21 1.15
CA VAL A 30 -7.80 -11.99 2.39
C VAL A 30 -7.14 -10.61 2.38
N ILE A 31 -6.50 -10.23 1.27
CA ILE A 31 -5.90 -8.89 1.10
C ILE A 31 -6.96 -7.79 1.25
N ALA A 32 -8.13 -7.95 0.62
CA ALA A 32 -9.21 -6.97 0.73
C ALA A 32 -9.67 -6.81 2.19
N PHE A 33 -9.84 -7.92 2.91
CA PHE A 33 -10.24 -7.92 4.31
C PHE A 33 -9.19 -7.25 5.20
N LEU A 34 -7.91 -7.62 5.05
CA LEU A 34 -6.81 -7.05 5.83
C LEU A 34 -6.65 -5.55 5.57
N ASN A 35 -6.79 -5.10 4.33
CA ASN A 35 -6.74 -3.67 4.01
C ASN A 35 -7.93 -2.91 4.61
N HIS A 36 -9.13 -3.46 4.53
CA HIS A 36 -10.31 -2.84 5.13
C HIS A 36 -10.16 -2.73 6.66
N HIS A 37 -9.71 -3.80 7.31
CA HIS A 37 -9.48 -3.79 8.76
C HIS A 37 -8.32 -2.86 9.16
N GLY A 38 -7.23 -2.84 8.39
CA GLY A 38 -6.07 -1.97 8.62
C GLY A 38 -6.40 -0.50 8.47
N THR A 39 -7.13 -0.13 7.40
CA THR A 39 -7.59 1.26 7.17
C THR A 39 -8.55 1.72 8.28
N TYR A 40 -9.50 0.86 8.66
CA TYR A 40 -10.41 1.15 9.77
C TYR A 40 -9.65 1.37 11.10
N SER A 41 -8.65 0.54 11.40
CA SER A 41 -7.82 0.67 12.61
C SER A 41 -7.04 1.99 12.63
N THR A 42 -6.47 2.39 11.50
CA THR A 42 -5.73 3.65 11.36
C THR A 42 -6.66 4.86 11.52
N GLN A 43 -7.88 4.82 10.97
CA GLN A 43 -8.88 5.88 11.14
C GLN A 43 -9.30 6.03 12.60
N GLN A 44 -9.55 4.93 13.31
CA GLN A 44 -9.89 4.99 14.74
C GLN A 44 -8.74 5.59 15.57
N PHE A 45 -7.50 5.21 15.26
CA PHE A 45 -6.33 5.77 15.93
C PHE A 45 -6.19 7.27 15.65
N GLY A 46 -6.35 7.71 14.39
CA GLY A 46 -6.35 9.12 14.00
C GLY A 46 -7.40 9.93 14.78
N MET A 47 -8.63 9.44 14.83
CA MET A 47 -9.70 10.05 15.64
C MET A 47 -9.36 10.15 17.13
N LYS A 48 -8.73 9.13 17.71
CA LYS A 48 -8.35 9.11 19.13
C LYS A 48 -7.26 10.14 19.42
N VAL A 49 -6.23 10.22 18.57
CA VAL A 49 -5.17 11.23 18.65
C VAL A 49 -5.75 12.64 18.55
N MET A 50 -6.67 12.87 17.61
CA MET A 50 -7.34 14.17 17.48
C MET A 50 -8.15 14.53 18.73
N ARG A 51 -8.90 13.60 19.32
CA ARG A 51 -9.66 13.85 20.57
C ARG A 51 -8.75 14.18 21.75
N MET A 52 -7.62 13.49 21.90
CA MET A 52 -6.63 13.79 22.94
C MET A 52 -5.98 15.16 22.74
N SER A 53 -5.64 15.50 21.49
CA SER A 53 -5.15 16.82 21.12
C SER A 53 -6.17 17.90 21.50
N SER A 54 -7.44 17.77 21.12
CA SER A 54 -8.49 18.72 21.51
C SER A 54 -8.66 18.87 23.04
N GLY A 55 -8.54 17.78 23.81
CA GLY A 55 -8.61 17.82 25.27
C GLY A 55 -7.42 18.50 25.94
N ALA A 56 -6.21 18.32 25.40
CA ALA A 56 -5.00 19.00 25.87
C ALA A 56 -4.98 20.48 25.46
N LEU A 57 -5.51 20.80 24.27
CA LEU A 57 -5.61 22.17 23.75
C LEU A 57 -6.70 22.99 24.48
N ALA A 58 -7.65 22.36 25.18
CA ALA A 58 -8.60 23.07 26.04
C ALA A 58 -7.92 23.79 27.23
N GLN A 59 -6.65 23.48 27.54
CA GLN A 59 -5.85 24.17 28.56
C GLN A 59 -4.95 25.29 28.00
N THR A 60 -4.92 25.51 26.68
CA THR A 60 -4.13 26.56 26.02
C THR A 60 -5.03 27.54 25.25
N THR A 61 -4.53 28.76 25.00
CA THR A 61 -5.34 29.91 24.51
C THR A 61 -6.14 29.58 23.25
N ALA A 62 -7.48 29.58 23.35
CA ALA A 62 -8.43 29.04 22.36
C ALA A 62 -8.26 29.56 20.91
N GLY A 63 -7.74 30.78 20.71
CA GLY A 63 -7.58 31.39 19.38
C GLY A 63 -6.45 30.79 18.52
N GLN A 64 -5.32 30.39 19.12
CA GLN A 64 -4.22 29.75 18.38
C GLN A 64 -4.52 28.27 18.08
N VAL A 65 -5.27 27.64 18.98
CA VAL A 65 -5.73 26.26 18.92
C VAL A 65 -6.66 26.01 17.72
N VAL A 66 -7.68 26.84 17.53
CA VAL A 66 -8.66 26.67 16.44
C VAL A 66 -8.02 26.88 15.07
N ASN A 67 -7.04 27.79 14.97
CA ASN A 67 -6.32 28.07 13.73
C ASN A 67 -5.36 26.94 13.32
N LEU A 68 -4.70 26.28 14.29
CA LEU A 68 -3.89 25.08 14.05
C LEU A 68 -4.79 23.87 13.70
N LEU A 69 -5.85 23.66 14.48
CA LEU A 69 -6.75 22.51 14.31
C LEU A 69 -7.54 22.57 12.99
N SER A 70 -8.00 23.75 12.56
CA SER A 70 -8.79 23.89 11.33
C SER A 70 -7.98 23.62 10.06
N ASN A 71 -6.66 23.82 10.11
CA ASN A 71 -5.78 23.56 8.97
C ASN A 71 -5.16 22.16 9.01
N ASP A 72 -4.85 21.63 10.20
CA ASP A 72 -4.05 20.41 10.33
C ASP A 72 -4.87 19.13 10.58
N VAL A 73 -6.16 19.19 10.94
CA VAL A 73 -6.98 17.99 11.22
C VAL A 73 -7.11 17.05 10.03
N ASN A 74 -7.49 17.58 8.86
CA ASN A 74 -7.59 16.77 7.65
C ASN A 74 -6.21 16.22 7.25
N ARG A 75 -5.15 17.03 7.43
CA ARG A 75 -3.79 16.68 7.03
C ARG A 75 -3.19 15.59 7.92
N PHE A 76 -3.47 15.60 9.23
CA PHE A 76 -3.00 14.57 10.16
C PHE A 76 -3.66 13.21 9.90
N ASP A 77 -4.96 13.18 9.61
CA ASP A 77 -5.67 11.93 9.34
C ASP A 77 -5.11 11.24 8.07
N TYR A 78 -4.83 12.03 7.02
CA TYR A 78 -4.10 11.55 5.85
C TYR A 78 -2.65 11.15 6.18
N ALA A 79 -1.93 11.91 7.02
CA ALA A 79 -0.54 11.61 7.35
C ALA A 79 -0.37 10.22 8.00
N PHE A 80 -1.27 9.81 8.89
CA PHE A 80 -1.21 8.47 9.51
C PHE A 80 -1.43 7.32 8.51
N ILE A 81 -2.32 7.55 7.54
CA ILE A 81 -2.55 6.61 6.43
C ILE A 81 -1.31 6.53 5.54
N TYR A 82 -0.73 7.67 5.14
CA TYR A 82 0.41 7.70 4.23
C TYR A 82 1.74 7.29 4.85
N THR A 83 1.92 7.45 6.16
CA THR A 83 3.17 7.09 6.86
C THR A 83 3.50 5.60 6.71
N HIS A 84 2.48 4.73 6.68
CA HIS A 84 2.69 3.30 6.44
C HIS A 84 3.24 3.02 5.03
N PHE A 85 2.79 3.77 4.04
CA PHE A 85 3.25 3.61 2.66
C PHE A 85 4.71 4.06 2.46
N ILE A 86 5.24 4.98 3.27
CA ILE A 86 6.62 5.48 3.13
C ILE A 86 7.65 4.34 3.22
N TRP A 87 7.44 3.36 4.10
CA TRP A 87 8.38 2.25 4.27
C TRP A 87 7.91 0.96 3.56
N LEU A 88 6.59 0.77 3.38
CA LEU A 88 6.07 -0.35 2.62
C LEU A 88 6.38 -0.26 1.12
N LEU A 89 6.29 0.93 0.53
CA LEU A 89 6.51 1.10 -0.92
C LEU A 89 7.95 0.77 -1.35
N PRO A 90 9.02 1.26 -0.69
CA PRO A 90 10.39 0.86 -1.03
C PRO A 90 10.61 -0.65 -0.92
N LEU A 91 10.11 -1.26 0.15
CA LEU A 91 10.21 -2.71 0.37
C LEU A 91 9.47 -3.48 -0.74
N GLN A 92 8.27 -3.04 -1.11
CA GLN A 92 7.50 -3.62 -2.20
C GLN A 92 8.22 -3.50 -3.55
N VAL A 93 8.81 -2.34 -3.87
CA VAL A 93 9.58 -2.14 -5.11
C VAL A 93 10.79 -3.07 -5.15
N ILE A 94 11.51 -3.23 -4.03
CA ILE A 94 12.66 -4.16 -3.96
C ILE A 94 12.21 -5.60 -4.23
N ILE A 95 11.15 -6.06 -3.58
CA ILE A 95 10.65 -7.44 -3.76
C ILE A 95 10.18 -7.66 -5.21
N VAL A 96 9.39 -6.75 -5.76
CA VAL A 96 8.89 -6.88 -7.14
C VAL A 96 10.04 -6.83 -8.15
N CYS A 97 10.99 -5.92 -7.98
CA CYS A 97 12.18 -5.84 -8.82
C CYS A 97 13.00 -7.13 -8.78
N TYR A 98 13.21 -7.70 -7.59
CA TYR A 98 13.91 -8.97 -7.42
C TYR A 98 13.20 -10.14 -8.13
N LEU A 99 11.87 -10.24 -7.97
CA LEU A 99 11.08 -11.29 -8.63
C LEU A 99 11.12 -11.19 -10.16
N ILE A 100 11.07 -9.97 -10.70
CA ILE A 100 11.17 -9.74 -12.15
C ILE A 100 12.60 -9.99 -12.64
N TYR A 101 13.62 -9.59 -11.87
CA TYR A 101 15.03 -9.84 -12.20
C TYR A 101 15.32 -11.34 -12.37
N ILE A 102 14.71 -12.21 -11.55
CA ILE A 102 14.85 -13.67 -11.72
C ILE A 102 14.31 -14.15 -13.08
N LYS A 103 13.33 -13.45 -13.68
CA LYS A 103 12.69 -13.85 -14.93
C LYS A 103 13.35 -13.26 -16.18
N ILE A 104 13.75 -12.00 -16.14
CA ILE A 104 14.24 -11.26 -17.33
C ILE A 104 15.60 -10.57 -17.11
N GLY A 105 16.26 -10.83 -15.99
CA GLY A 105 17.59 -10.30 -15.69
C GLY A 105 17.63 -8.77 -15.59
N TYR A 106 18.71 -8.17 -16.11
CA TYR A 106 18.96 -6.72 -16.04
C TYR A 106 17.89 -5.84 -16.70
N ALA A 107 17.05 -6.40 -17.59
CA ALA A 107 15.91 -5.67 -18.15
C ALA A 107 14.94 -5.17 -17.08
N ALA A 108 14.82 -5.87 -15.94
CA ALA A 108 14.01 -5.46 -14.79
C ALA A 108 14.49 -4.10 -14.22
N ILE A 109 15.81 -3.93 -14.11
CA ILE A 109 16.44 -2.75 -13.51
C ILE A 109 16.21 -1.52 -14.40
N VAL A 110 16.34 -1.69 -15.73
CA VAL A 110 16.05 -0.61 -16.69
C VAL A 110 14.60 -0.15 -16.59
N GLY A 111 13.66 -1.09 -16.46
CA GLY A 111 12.23 -0.77 -16.26
C GLY A 111 11.96 0.02 -14.99
N VAL A 112 12.54 -0.41 -13.85
CA VAL A 112 12.39 0.30 -12.57
C VAL A 112 12.98 1.71 -12.64
N ILE A 113 14.17 1.87 -13.21
CA ILE A 113 14.79 3.19 -13.41
C ILE A 113 13.91 4.08 -14.29
N GLY A 114 13.35 3.54 -15.39
CA GLY A 114 12.45 4.28 -16.27
C GLY A 114 11.20 4.80 -15.54
N ILE A 115 10.57 3.98 -14.71
CA ILE A 115 9.40 4.40 -13.90
C ILE A 115 9.79 5.49 -12.90
N VAL A 116 10.91 5.34 -12.19
CA VAL A 116 11.37 6.34 -11.22
C VAL A 116 11.68 7.68 -11.91
N LEU A 117 12.36 7.65 -13.04
CA LEU A 117 12.69 8.86 -13.80
C LEU A 117 11.46 9.54 -14.42
N GLN A 118 10.42 8.79 -14.77
CA GLN A 118 9.17 9.37 -15.30
C GLN A 118 8.30 9.98 -14.19
N THR A 119 8.27 9.35 -13.01
CA THR A 119 7.38 9.77 -11.92
C THR A 119 7.88 11.03 -11.19
N ILE A 120 9.19 11.23 -11.06
CA ILE A 120 9.78 12.43 -10.42
C ILE A 120 9.41 13.76 -11.11
N PRO A 121 9.46 13.90 -12.44
CA PRO A 121 9.11 15.16 -13.12
C PRO A 121 7.61 15.37 -13.38
N VAL A 122 6.75 14.37 -13.12
CA VAL A 122 5.30 14.40 -13.45
C VAL A 122 4.40 14.56 -12.22
N GLN A 123 4.94 14.43 -11.00
CA GLN A 123 4.25 14.70 -9.74
C GLN A 123 4.40 16.17 -9.33
#